data_AF-A0A366DDZ3-F1
#
_entry.id   AF-A0A366DDZ3-F1
#
_cell.length_a   1.000
_cell.length_b   1.000
_cell.length_c   1.000
_cell.angle_alpha   90.00
_cell.angle_beta   90.00
_cell.angle_gamma   90.00
#
_symmetry.space_group_name_H-M   'P 1'
#
loop_
_entity.id
_entity.type
_entity.pdbx_description
1 polymer ?
#
loop_
_entity_poly.entity_id
_entity_poly.type
_entity_poly.pdbx_seq_one_letter_code
_entity_poly.pdbx_strand_id
1 'polypeptide(L)'
;MVEDMLAYRGIIVTHKTIREWAEKFGRDYANKIRRSTPRLGDKGHLDEVVVTIKGERHFLWRAVDEDGFVLEVLVQKRRNTKAAKRFIRKLLSGQAASPE
;
A
#
# COMPACT_ATOMS: atom_id res chain seq x y z
N MET A 1 -4.90 14.31 -9.04
CA MET A 1 -4.01 13.21 -9.46
C MET A 1 -2.61 13.74 -9.71
N VAL A 2 -1.61 12.89 -9.93
CA VAL A 2 -0.22 13.34 -10.19
C VAL A 2 -0.15 14.17 -11.48
N GLU A 3 -0.97 13.86 -12.50
CA GLU A 3 -1.12 14.73 -13.68
C GLU A 3 -1.48 16.17 -13.28
N ASP A 4 -2.53 16.33 -12.46
CA ASP A 4 -3.04 17.66 -12.09
C ASP A 4 -2.01 18.47 -11.31
N MET A 5 -1.25 17.82 -10.43
CA MET A 5 -0.18 18.45 -9.66
C MET A 5 0.96 18.96 -10.57
N LEU A 6 1.27 18.21 -11.63
CA LEU A 6 2.28 18.59 -12.62
C LEU A 6 1.73 19.66 -13.57
N ALA A 7 0.47 19.55 -13.96
CA ALA A 7 -0.22 20.53 -14.81
C ALA A 7 -0.31 21.91 -14.14
N TYR A 8 -0.57 21.96 -12.82
CA TYR A 8 -0.52 23.19 -12.03
C TYR A 8 0.86 23.88 -12.10
N ARG A 9 1.93 23.12 -12.37
CA ARG A 9 3.30 23.64 -12.56
C ARG A 9 3.67 23.84 -14.04
N GLY A 10 2.71 23.79 -14.95
CA GLY A 10 2.93 23.94 -16.39
C GLY A 10 3.51 22.70 -17.09
N ILE A 11 3.58 21.56 -16.40
CA ILE A 11 4.13 20.32 -16.94
C ILE A 11 2.98 19.40 -17.34
N ILE A 12 2.75 19.25 -18.64
CA ILE A 12 1.71 18.37 -19.18
C ILE A 12 2.28 16.99 -19.45
N VAL A 13 1.69 15.97 -18.82
CA VAL A 13 2.08 14.57 -18.98
C VAL A 13 0.85 13.73 -19.26
N THR A 14 1.05 12.62 -19.97
CA THR A 14 -0.02 11.64 -20.19
C THR A 14 -0.06 10.63 -19.05
N HIS A 15 -1.21 9.99 -18.86
CA HIS A 15 -1.35 8.88 -17.93
C HIS A 15 -0.39 7.71 -18.22
N LYS A 16 -0.08 7.48 -19.50
CA LYS A 16 0.92 6.49 -19.90
C LYS A 16 2.31 6.84 -19.34
N THR A 17 2.70 8.11 -19.42
CA THR A 17 3.98 8.60 -18.89
C THR A 17 4.09 8.39 -17.38
N ILE A 18 3.03 8.75 -16.64
CA ILE A 18 3.00 8.54 -15.18
C ILE A 18 3.10 7.05 -14.84
N ARG A 19 2.40 6.20 -15.58
CA ARG A 19 2.46 4.74 -15.39
C ARG A 19 3.87 4.21 -15.64
N GLU A 20 4.54 4.62 -16.72
CA GLU A 20 5.91 4.20 -17.03
C GLU A 20 6.89 4.62 -15.92
N TRP A 21 6.71 5.82 -15.35
CA TRP A 21 7.50 6.25 -14.20
C TRP A 21 7.21 5.43 -12.94
N ALA A 22 5.95 5.10 -12.67
CA ALA A 22 5.58 4.25 -11.54
C ALA A 22 6.17 2.84 -11.70
N GLU A 23 6.18 2.28 -12.91
CA GLU A 23 6.79 0.98 -13.22
C GLU A 23 8.32 1.04 -13.06
N LYS A 24 8.96 2.11 -13.55
CA LYS A 24 10.42 2.27 -13.52
C LYS A 24 10.96 2.59 -12.12
N PHE A 25 10.32 3.48 -11.39
CA PHE A 25 10.86 4.05 -10.14
C PHE A 25 10.07 3.66 -8.90
N GLY A 26 8.83 3.20 -9.04
CA GLY A 26 7.92 3.01 -7.91
C GLY A 26 8.45 2.06 -6.85
N ARG A 27 9.19 1.01 -7.25
CA ARG A 27 9.81 0.07 -6.31
C ARG A 27 10.87 0.74 -5.43
N ASP A 28 11.73 1.54 -6.02
CA ASP A 28 12.83 2.21 -5.30
C ASP A 28 12.29 3.28 -4.35
N TYR A 29 11.31 4.06 -4.80
CA TYR A 29 10.62 5.02 -3.93
C TYR A 29 9.91 4.32 -2.78
N ALA A 30 9.16 3.25 -3.04
CA ALA A 30 8.47 2.49 -2.00
C ALA A 30 9.45 1.91 -0.97
N ASN A 31 10.60 1.38 -1.42
CA ASN A 31 11.64 0.86 -0.54
C ASN A 31 12.29 1.97 0.30
N LYS A 32 12.57 3.14 -0.29
CA LYS A 32 13.11 4.29 0.45
C LYS A 32 12.13 4.79 1.50
N ILE A 33 10.87 4.99 1.12
CA ILE A 33 9.79 5.40 2.05
C ILE A 33 9.72 4.41 3.21
N ARG A 34 9.63 3.11 2.93
CA ARG A 34 9.56 2.07 3.97
C ARG A 34 10.77 2.05 4.92
N ARG A 35 11.96 2.43 4.44
CA ARG A 35 13.17 2.53 5.29
C ARG A 35 13.20 3.81 6.13
N SER A 36 12.61 4.89 5.63
CA SER A 36 12.56 6.18 6.32
C SER A 36 11.36 6.34 7.25
N THR A 37 10.33 5.51 7.11
CA THR A 37 9.16 5.54 7.99
C THR A 37 9.61 5.19 9.42
N PRO A 38 9.27 6.03 10.43
CA PRO A 38 9.55 5.75 11.83
C PRO A 38 9.02 4.39 12.27
N ARG A 39 9.50 3.89 13.42
CA ARG A 39 8.90 2.71 14.05
C ARG A 39 7.40 2.96 14.24
N LEU A 40 6.63 1.99 13.80
CA LEU A 40 5.17 2.02 13.73
C LEU A 40 4.62 2.37 15.11
N GLY A 41 3.68 3.31 15.16
CA GLY A 41 2.94 3.60 16.38
C GLY A 41 2.26 2.34 16.90
N ASP A 42 1.98 2.31 18.21
CA ASP A 42 1.39 1.15 18.89
C ASP A 42 -0.03 0.83 18.40
N LYS A 43 -0.63 1.73 17.61
CA LYS A 43 -1.96 1.61 17.02
C LYS A 43 -1.90 1.44 15.51
N GLY A 44 -2.58 0.40 15.04
CA GLY A 44 -2.78 0.15 13.62
C GLY A 44 -4.23 -0.17 13.30
N HIS A 45 -4.64 0.16 12.08
CA HIS A 45 -5.96 -0.16 11.53
C HIS A 45 -5.81 -1.19 10.40
N LEU A 46 -6.71 -2.17 10.38
CA LEU A 46 -6.82 -3.16 9.32
C LEU A 46 -8.17 -3.00 8.62
N ASP A 47 -8.14 -2.74 7.31
CA ASP A 47 -9.33 -2.61 6.48
C ASP A 47 -9.40 -3.67 5.37
N GLU A 48 -10.62 -4.13 5.05
CA GLU A 48 -10.94 -4.95 3.87
C GLU A 48 -11.84 -4.14 2.93
N VAL A 49 -11.42 -3.98 1.67
CA VAL A 49 -12.15 -3.27 0.63
C VAL A 49 -12.27 -4.14 -0.62
N VAL A 50 -13.42 -4.10 -1.30
CA VAL A 50 -13.60 -4.76 -2.60
C VAL A 50 -13.18 -3.80 -3.71
N VAL A 51 -12.23 -4.21 -4.54
CA VAL A 51 -11.70 -3.43 -5.66
C VAL A 51 -11.89 -4.18 -6.98
N THR A 52 -12.10 -3.45 -8.07
CA THR A 52 -12.23 -4.06 -9.41
C THR A 52 -10.91 -3.90 -10.15
N ILE A 53 -10.27 -5.02 -10.53
CA ILE A 53 -9.02 -5.05 -11.29
C ILE A 53 -9.26 -5.81 -12.58
N LYS A 54 -9.04 -5.17 -13.73
CA LYS A 54 -9.29 -5.74 -15.07
C LYS A 54 -10.71 -6.33 -15.22
N GLY A 55 -11.71 -5.64 -14.67
CA GLY A 55 -13.12 -6.07 -14.73
C GLY A 55 -13.50 -7.16 -13.73
N GLU A 56 -12.57 -7.68 -12.93
CA GLU A 56 -12.84 -8.71 -11.93
C GLU A 56 -12.79 -8.14 -10.50
N ARG A 57 -13.73 -8.57 -9.65
CA ARG A 57 -13.73 -8.21 -8.23
C ARG A 57 -12.59 -8.91 -7.49
N HIS A 58 -11.90 -8.14 -6.66
CA HIS A 58 -10.81 -8.56 -5.80
C HIS A 58 -11.05 -8.02 -4.37
N PHE A 59 -10.49 -8.72 -3.39
CA PHE A 59 -10.47 -8.34 -1.99
C PHE A 59 -9.09 -7.76 -1.66
N LEU A 60 -9.07 -6.48 -1.30
CA LEU A 60 -7.89 -5.75 -0.85
C LEU A 60 -7.93 -5.70 0.67
N TRP A 61 -6.87 -6.18 1.30
CA TRP A 61 -6.59 -6.02 2.73
C TRP A 61 -5.45 -5.04 2.89
N ARG A 62 -5.62 -4.03 3.73
CA ARG A 62 -4.60 -3.02 4.00
C ARG A 62 -4.44 -2.81 5.48
N ALA A 63 -3.20 -2.89 5.95
CA ALA A 63 -2.81 -2.47 7.29
C ALA A 63 -2.17 -1.08 7.20
N VAL A 64 -2.69 -0.14 7.98
CA VAL A 64 -2.14 1.21 8.13
C VAL A 64 -1.85 1.51 9.60
N ASP A 65 -0.90 2.39 9.89
CA ASP A 65 -0.74 2.95 11.23
C ASP A 65 -1.66 4.17 11.45
N GLU A 66 -1.56 4.78 12.63
CA GLU A 66 -2.33 5.96 13.03
C GLU A 66 -2.05 7.21 12.18
N ASP A 67 -0.85 7.32 11.62
CA ASP A 67 -0.45 8.40 10.70
C ASP A 67 -0.86 8.12 9.24
N GLY A 68 -1.45 6.96 8.98
CA GLY A 68 -1.91 6.53 7.66
C GLY A 68 -0.83 5.91 6.78
N PHE A 69 0.36 5.58 7.31
CA PHE A 69 1.37 4.85 6.56
C PHE A 69 0.94 3.41 6.33
N VAL A 70 1.12 2.94 5.08
CA VAL A 70 0.76 1.59 4.68
C VAL A 70 1.85 0.60 5.12
N LEU A 71 1.50 -0.27 6.05
CA LEU A 71 2.38 -1.27 6.64
C LEU A 71 2.49 -2.51 5.75
N GLU A 72 1.33 -3.02 5.34
CA GLU A 72 1.24 -4.21 4.49
C GLU A 72 -0.03 -4.19 3.66
N VAL A 73 0.05 -4.76 2.45
CA VAL A 73 -1.09 -4.89 1.53
C VAL A 73 -1.19 -6.30 0.99
N LEU A 74 -2.40 -6.84 0.96
CA LEU A 74 -2.71 -8.12 0.32
C LEU A 74 -3.91 -7.97 -0.60
N VAL A 75 -3.74 -8.34 -1.88
CA VAL A 75 -4.83 -8.39 -2.86
C VAL A 75 -5.10 -9.83 -3.24
N GLN A 76 -6.38 -10.22 -3.27
CA GLN A 76 -6.80 -11.58 -3.58
C GLN A 76 -8.02 -11.60 -4.49
N LYS A 77 -8.07 -12.51 -5.46
CA LYS A 77 -9.26 -12.73 -6.29
C LYS A 77 -10.43 -13.33 -5.49
N ARG A 78 -10.15 -14.07 -4.42
CA ARG A 78 -11.12 -14.70 -3.52
C ARG A 78 -10.63 -14.59 -2.08
N ARG A 79 -11.56 -14.55 -1.11
CA ARG A 79 -11.22 -14.61 0.31
C ARG A 79 -10.48 -15.91 0.63
N ASN A 80 -9.27 -15.81 1.16
CA ASN A 80 -8.46 -16.97 1.53
C ASN A 80 -7.84 -16.76 2.91
N THR A 81 -8.35 -17.52 3.87
CA THR A 81 -7.96 -17.47 5.28
C THR A 81 -6.48 -17.77 5.51
N LYS A 82 -5.85 -18.66 4.72
CA LYS A 82 -4.42 -18.99 4.87
C LYS A 82 -3.55 -17.81 4.48
N ALA A 83 -3.92 -17.09 3.42
CA ALA A 83 -3.22 -15.90 3.00
C ALA A 83 -3.42 -14.74 3.98
N ALA A 84 -4.65 -14.54 4.48
CA ALA A 84 -4.93 -13.54 5.52
C ALA A 84 -4.12 -13.83 6.81
N LYS A 85 -4.06 -15.09 7.26
CA LYS A 85 -3.20 -15.48 8.40
C LYS A 85 -1.72 -15.18 8.16
N ARG A 86 -1.21 -15.43 6.94
CA ARG A 86 0.19 -15.08 6.59
C ARG A 86 0.42 -13.58 6.60
N PHE A 87 -0.54 -12.80 6.11
CA PHE A 87 -0.49 -11.34 6.12
C PHE A 87 -0.40 -10.81 7.56
N ILE A 88 -1.28 -11.26 8.45
CA ILE A 88 -1.28 -10.84 9.87
C ILE A 88 0.03 -11.22 10.55
N ARG A 89 0.52 -12.46 10.34
CA ARG A 89 1.81 -12.87 10.92
C ARG A 89 2.97 -12.00 10.44
N LYS A 90 2.99 -11.65 9.15
CA LYS A 90 4.02 -10.78 8.58
C LYS A 90 3.97 -9.39 9.20
N LEU A 91 2.77 -8.84 9.37
CA LEU A 91 2.55 -7.56 10.03
C LEU A 91 3.11 -7.57 11.45
N LEU A 92 2.72 -8.58 12.26
CA LEU A 92 3.18 -8.72 13.65
C LEU A 92 4.68 -9.02 13.77
N SER A 93 5.28 -9.76 12.83
CA SER A 93 6.72 -10.02 12.86
C SER A 93 7.58 -8.78 12.56
N GLY A 94 7.01 -7.78 11.88
CA GLY A 94 7.66 -6.49 11.62
C GLY A 94 7.47 -5.48 12.75
N GLN A 95 6.45 -5.68 13.58
CA GLN A 95 6.18 -4.93 14.81
C GLN A 95 6.77 -5.71 15.99
N ALA A 96 8.06 -5.53 16.27
CA ALA A 96 8.62 -5.95 17.56
C ALA A 96 8.14 -4.99 18.67
N ALA A 97 6.84 -5.03 18.96
CA ALA A 97 6.23 -4.50 20.17
C ALA A 97 5.07 -5.44 20.53
N SER A 98 5.18 -6.09 21.70
CA SER A 98 4.08 -6.85 22.28
C SER A 98 2.89 -5.92 22.49
N PRO A 99 1.65 -6.33 22.16
CA PRO A 99 0.48 -5.67 22.71
C PRO A 99 0.49 -5.83 24.24
N GLU A 100 0.27 -4.74 24.98
CA GLU A 100 -0.05 -4.79 26.41
C GLU A 100 -1.35 -5.55 26.69
#